data_AF-A0A9J5YDJ5-F1
#
_entry.id   AF-A0A9J5YDJ5-F1
#
_cell.length_a   1.000
_cell.length_b   1.000
_cell.length_c   1.000
_cell.angle_alpha   90.00
_cell.angle_beta   90.00
_cell.angle_gamma   90.00
#
_symmetry.space_group_name_H-M   'P 1'
#
loop_
_entity.id
_entity.type
_entity.pdbx_description
1 polymer ?
#
loop_
_entity_poly.entity_id
_entity_poly.type
_entity_poly.pdbx_seq_one_letter_code
_entity_poly.pdbx_strand_id
1 'polypeptide(L)' 'MATDFMNRFGFNVENAPDWFYIQNLKKKPSESFRDYAIRWRSEAAKVRPPMEESQMKDYFIRAQEP' A
#
# COMPACT_ATOMS: atom_id res chain seq x y z
N MET A 1 16.09 -21.15 15.39
CA MET A 1 16.41 -19.70 15.39
C MET A 1 15.76 -18.96 14.21
N ALA A 2 16.05 -19.29 12.95
CA ALA A 2 15.40 -18.63 11.80
C ALA A 2 13.89 -18.90 11.71
N THR A 3 13.45 -20.13 11.98
CA THR A 3 12.04 -20.53 11.94
C THR A 3 11.21 -19.85 13.04
N ASP A 4 11.75 -19.70 14.25
CA ASP A 4 11.11 -18.96 15.34
C ASP A 4 11.03 -17.46 15.05
N PHE A 5 12.06 -16.87 14.45
CA PHE A 5 12.02 -15.48 14.00
C PHE A 5 10.91 -15.26 12.97
N MET A 6 10.79 -16.15 11.99
CA MET A 6 9.71 -16.12 11.01
C MET A 6 8.34 -16.39 11.64
N ASN A 7 8.21 -17.26 12.63
CA ASN A 7 6.92 -17.48 13.30
C ASN A 7 6.50 -16.31 14.20
N ARG A 8 7.46 -15.64 14.84
CA ARG A 8 7.22 -14.52 15.76
C ARG A 8 7.00 -13.18 15.05
N PHE A 9 7.52 -13.02 13.82
CA PHE A 9 7.39 -11.80 13.01
C PHE A 9 6.71 -12.03 11.64
N GLY A 10 6.34 -13.26 11.30
CA GLY A 10 5.68 -13.67 10.04
C GLY A 10 4.20 -13.35 9.98
N PHE A 11 3.71 -12.52 10.89
CA PHE A 11 2.35 -11.99 10.92
C PHE A 11 2.08 -10.94 9.81
N ASN A 12 3.05 -10.70 8.93
CA ASN A 12 3.02 -9.63 7.93
C ASN A 12 2.64 -10.11 6.51
N VAL A 13 2.40 -11.41 6.30
CA VAL A 13 1.99 -11.93 4.98
C VAL A 13 0.47 -12.04 4.86
N GLU A 14 -0.25 -12.39 5.93
CA GLU A 14 -1.71 -12.54 5.88
C GLU A 14 -2.46 -11.21 6.05
N ASN A 15 -1.86 -10.22 6.72
CA ASN A 15 -2.43 -8.89 6.93
C ASN A 15 -1.84 -7.80 6.01
N ALA A 16 -1.06 -8.19 5.01
CA ALA A 16 -0.59 -7.24 4.01
C ALA A 16 -1.81 -6.60 3.34
N PRO A 17 -1.84 -5.27 3.19
CA PRO A 17 -2.95 -4.63 2.50
C PRO A 17 -3.06 -5.23 1.09
N ASP A 18 -4.27 -5.66 0.75
CA ASP A 18 -4.55 -6.15 -0.59
C ASP A 18 -4.68 -4.98 -1.57
N TRP A 19 -4.91 -5.32 -2.84
CA TRP A 19 -5.01 -4.33 -3.91
C TRP A 19 -6.20 -3.39 -3.71
N PHE A 20 -7.27 -3.84 -3.04
CA PHE A 20 -8.45 -3.04 -2.79
C PHE A 20 -8.19 -1.92 -1.78
N TYR A 21 -7.36 -2.16 -0.77
CA TYR A 21 -7.00 -1.11 0.18
C TYR A 21 -6.30 0.09 -0.47
N ILE A 22 -5.32 -0.15 -1.35
CA ILE A 22 -4.56 0.92 -2.02
C ILE A 22 -5.42 1.72 -3.00
N GLN A 23 -6.33 1.05 -3.71
CA GLN A 23 -7.27 1.70 -4.63
C GLN A 23 -8.21 2.68 -3.91
N ASN A 24 -8.61 2.33 -2.69
CA ASN A 24 -9.52 3.15 -1.87
C ASN A 24 -8.79 4.19 -1.01
N LEU A 25 -7.46 4.25 -1.09
CA LEU A 25 -6.66 5.18 -0.32
C LEU A 25 -6.79 6.59 -0.90
N LYS A 26 -7.84 7.31 -0.49
CA LYS A 26 -8.10 8.69 -0.93
C LYS A 26 -7.28 9.70 -0.14
N LYS A 27 -7.10 10.87 -0.77
CA LYS A 27 -6.47 12.02 -0.12
C LYS A 27 -7.39 12.60 0.95
N LYS A 28 -6.90 12.80 2.17
CA LYS A 28 -7.64 13.49 3.24
C LYS A 28 -7.72 15.00 2.96
N PRO A 29 -8.78 15.70 3.40
CA PRO A 29 -8.87 17.16 3.25
C PRO A 29 -7.72 17.92 3.92
N SER A 30 -7.26 17.42 5.08
CA SER A 30 -6.21 18.05 5.89
C SER A 30 -4.78 17.71 5.49
N GLU A 31 -4.55 16.73 4.62
CA GLU A 31 -3.19 16.35 4.22
C GLU A 31 -2.76 17.09 2.94
N SER A 32 -1.47 17.36 2.79
CA SER A 32 -0.94 17.90 1.54
C SER A 32 -0.91 16.82 0.45
N PHE A 33 -0.88 17.21 -0.82
CA PHE A 33 -0.72 16.25 -1.93
C PHE A 33 0.60 15.48 -1.83
N ARG A 34 1.67 16.14 -1.37
CA ARG A 34 2.98 15.51 -1.18
C ARG A 34 2.93 14.42 -0.10
N ASP A 35 2.33 14.73 1.04
CA ASP A 35 2.21 13.76 2.15
C ASP A 35 1.33 12.57 1.75
N TYR A 36 0.26 12.84 1.00
CA TYR A 36 -0.56 11.80 0.40
C TYR A 36 0.25 10.90 -0.53
N ALA A 37 1.02 11.45 -1.47
CA ALA A 37 1.80 10.67 -2.42
C ALA A 37 2.87 9.81 -1.71
N ILE A 38 3.51 10.36 -0.67
CA ILE A 38 4.47 9.61 0.17
C ILE A 38 3.76 8.45 0.90
N ARG A 39 2.62 8.73 1.52
CA ARG A 39 1.81 7.73 2.23
C ARG A 39 1.33 6.62 1.29
N TRP A 40 0.77 7.00 0.14
CA TRP A 40 0.29 6.05 -0.86
C TRP A 40 1.41 5.13 -1.36
N ARG A 41 2.59 5.69 -1.68
CA ARG A 41 3.75 4.90 -2.10
C ARG A 41 4.25 3.96 -1.00
N SER A 42 4.27 4.42 0.25
CA SER A 42 4.66 3.59 1.41
C SER A 42 3.72 2.41 1.62
N GLU A 43 2.41 2.62 1.47
CA GLU A 43 1.42 1.56 1.59
C GLU A 43 1.47 0.60 0.39
N ALA A 44 1.61 1.11 -0.84
CA ALA A 44 1.73 0.29 -2.05
C ALA A 44 2.95 -0.65 -2.01
N ALA A 45 4.05 -0.24 -1.39
CA ALA A 45 5.24 -1.07 -1.21
C ALA A 45 5.03 -2.27 -0.25
N LYS A 46 3.99 -2.24 0.59
CA LYS A 46 3.65 -3.32 1.54
C LYS A 46 2.72 -4.37 0.95
N VAL A 47 2.10 -4.07 -0.20
CA VAL A 47 1.12 -4.94 -0.86
C VAL A 47 1.75 -6.26 -1.28
N ARG A 48 1.01 -7.35 -1.09
CA ARG A 48 1.37 -8.69 -1.54
C ARG A 48 0.23 -9.30 -2.36
N PRO A 49 0.51 -9.88 -3.54
CA PRO A 49 1.80 -9.85 -4.24
C PRO A 49 2.17 -8.43 -4.69
N PRO A 50 3.47 -8.14 -4.96
CA PRO A 50 3.92 -6.82 -5.39
C PRO A 50 3.15 -6.33 -6.62
N MET A 51 2.87 -5.03 -6.66
CA MET A 51 2.18 -4.38 -7.76
C MET A 51 3.18 -3.99 -8.86
N GLU A 52 2.80 -4.18 -10.12
CA GLU A 52 3.61 -3.70 -11.26
C GLU A 52 3.58 -2.17 -11.34
N GLU A 53 4.64 -1.55 -11.87
CA GLU A 53 4.73 -0.08 -11.94
C GLU A 53 3.59 0.54 -12.79
N SER A 54 3.15 -0.16 -13.84
CA SER A 54 2.00 0.24 -14.67
C SER A 54 0.71 0.28 -13.85
N GLN A 55 0.46 -0.76 -13.06
CA GLN A 55 -0.70 -0.85 -12.18
C GLN A 55 -0.66 0.23 -11.08
N MET A 56 0.53 0.53 -10.53
CA MET A 56 0.68 1.60 -9.55
C MET A 56 0.24 2.96 -10.12
N LYS A 57 0.63 3.26 -11.36
CA LYS A 57 0.25 4.51 -12.05
C LYS A 57 -1.27 4.58 -12.23
N ASP A 58 -1.87 3.52 -12.75
CA ASP A 58 -3.31 3.46 -13.00
C ASP A 58 -4.12 3.65 -11.72
N TYR A 59 -3.74 2.98 -10.63
CA TYR A 59 -4.47 3.09 -9.36
C TYR A 59 -4.25 4.41 -8.65
N PHE A 60 -3.05 4.98 -8.72
CA PHE A 60 -2.78 6.30 -8.15
C PHE A 60 -3.66 7.36 -8.83
N ILE A 61 -3.81 7.30 -10.15
CA ILE A 61 -4.67 8.21 -10.92
C ILE A 61 -6.15 8.02 -10.54
N ARG A 62 -6.66 6.79 -10.51
CA ARG A 62 -8.05 6.51 -10.08
C ARG A 62 -8.34 6.96 -8.65
N ALA A 63 -7.36 6.87 -7.76
CA ALA A 63 -7.52 7.37 -6.39
C ALA A 63 -7.66 8.90 -6.31
N GLN A 64 -7.25 9.65 -7.35
CA GLN A 64 -7.46 11.10 -7.46
C GLN A 64 -8.80 11.49 -8.06
N GLU A 65 -9.48 10.58 -8.77
CA GLU A 65 -10.79 10.86 -9.36
C GLU A 65 -11.83 11.11 -8.24
N PRO A 66 -12.73 12.12 -8.41
CA PRO A 66 -13.75 12.48 -7.43
C PRO A 66 -14.61 11.31 -6.94
#